data_AF-A0A382HP40-F1
#
_entry.id   AF-A0A382HP40-F1
#
_cell.length_a   1.000
_cell.length_b   1.000
_cell.length_c   1.000
_cell.angle_alpha   90.00
_cell.angle_beta   90.00
_cell.angle_gamma   90.00
#
_symmetry.space_group_name_H-M   'P 1'
#
loop_
_entity.id
_entity.type
_entity.pdbx_description
1 polymer ?
#
loop_
_entity_poly.entity_id
_entity_poly.type
_entity_poly.pdbx_seq_one_letter_code
_entity_poly.pdbx_strand_id
1 'polypeptide(L)'
;MNDFPESRRTFLQQAACGFGYTALTALLHQQAKAAAPLAGHPLVPKPSHHHARAKRVIFLFMHGGPSQMETFDYKPRLNAEHGKPAPFLREENEEQPGIGRMWLFGSPWKFARHGASGIYVSELFPEIAKQIDDVCVLNGMHTDNLAHAPACLQLHTGTTNFVWPSMGAWAVYGLGTTNQNLPGYVTVSHVMGGDGGSPQQFGS
;
A
#
# COMPACT_ATOMS: atom_id res chain seq x y z
N MET A 1 61.82 33.31 27.17
CA MET A 1 61.27 32.02 27.64
C MET A 1 59.76 32.18 27.66
N ASN A 2 59.05 31.53 26.73
CA ASN A 2 57.59 31.59 26.67
C ASN A 2 57.05 30.31 27.32
N ASP A 3 56.73 30.37 28.60
CA ASP A 3 56.01 29.31 29.30
C ASP A 3 54.51 29.47 29.04
N PHE A 4 53.95 28.61 28.20
CA PHE A 4 52.50 28.46 28.08
C PHE A 4 52.00 27.64 29.29
N PRO A 5 51.05 28.14 30.09
CA PRO A 5 50.70 27.54 31.39
C PRO A 5 49.77 26.31 31.31
N GLU A 6 49.70 25.62 30.17
CA GLU A 6 48.75 24.52 29.97
C GLU A 6 49.40 23.35 29.22
N SER A 7 49.25 22.13 29.77
CA SER A 7 49.80 20.93 29.13
C SER A 7 49.04 20.63 27.84
N ARG A 8 49.72 20.04 26.84
CA ARG A 8 49.07 19.59 25.58
C ARG A 8 47.85 18.69 25.85
N ARG A 9 47.88 17.92 26.93
CA ARG A 9 46.76 17.06 27.37
C ARG A 9 45.57 17.90 27.83
N THR A 10 45.79 18.96 28.60
CA THR A 10 44.73 19.86 29.07
C THR A 10 44.09 20.60 27.90
N PHE A 11 44.90 21.09 26.96
CA PHE A 11 44.40 21.71 25.73
C PHE A 11 43.56 20.74 24.89
N LEU A 12 44.02 19.50 24.70
CA LEU A 12 43.26 18.47 23.99
C LEU A 12 41.97 18.08 24.73
N GLN A 13 41.98 18.02 26.07
CA GLN A 13 40.78 17.75 26.87
C GLN A 13 39.75 18.88 26.75
N GLN A 14 40.16 20.13 26.86
CA GLN A 14 39.25 21.28 26.73
C GLN A 14 38.74 21.47 25.30
N ALA A 15 39.59 21.29 24.28
CA ALA A 15 39.19 21.36 22.88
C ALA A 15 38.28 20.20 22.46
N ALA A 16 38.57 18.97 22.90
CA ALA A 16 37.76 17.79 22.60
C ALA A 16 36.41 17.81 23.34
N CYS A 17 36.39 18.24 24.60
CA CYS A 17 35.14 18.36 25.36
C CYS A 17 34.31 19.58 24.93
N GLY A 18 34.91 20.70 24.50
CA GLY A 18 34.16 21.89 24.08
C GLY A 18 33.38 21.70 22.77
N PHE A 19 34.05 21.22 21.72
CA PHE A 19 33.42 21.00 20.41
C PHE A 19 32.51 19.76 20.41
N GLY A 20 32.87 18.72 21.16
CA GLY A 20 32.00 17.57 21.38
C GLY A 20 30.73 17.96 22.13
N TYR A 21 30.84 18.87 23.10
CA TYR A 21 29.69 19.38 23.85
C TYR A 21 28.79 20.28 23.02
N THR A 22 29.31 21.10 22.10
CA THR A 22 28.45 21.87 21.17
C THR A 22 27.70 20.95 20.22
N ALA A 23 28.36 19.90 19.69
CA ALA A 23 27.70 18.88 18.88
C ALA A 23 26.64 18.10 19.68
N LEU A 24 26.96 17.67 20.91
CA LEU A 24 26.01 17.00 21.79
C LEU A 24 24.85 17.92 22.17
N THR A 25 25.10 19.19 22.46
CA THR A 25 24.07 20.18 22.78
C THR A 25 23.18 20.44 21.56
N ALA A 26 23.74 20.49 20.36
CA ALA A 26 22.97 20.60 19.12
C ALA A 26 22.07 19.36 18.91
N LEU A 27 22.60 18.15 19.13
CA LEU A 27 21.84 16.90 19.05
C LEU A 27 20.75 16.82 20.12
N LEU A 28 21.06 17.16 21.37
CA LEU A 28 20.09 17.20 22.47
C LEU A 28 19.05 18.29 22.27
N HIS A 29 19.42 19.44 21.71
CA HIS A 29 18.49 20.52 21.38
C HIS A 29 17.56 20.12 20.21
N GLN A 30 18.08 19.42 19.21
CA GLN A 30 17.28 18.86 18.12
C GLN A 30 16.33 17.77 18.64
N GLN A 31 16.79 16.91 19.55
CA GLN A 31 15.97 15.90 20.21
C GLN A 31 14.91 16.54 21.13
N ALA A 32 15.25 17.61 21.86
CA ALA A 32 14.31 18.36 22.69
C ALA A 32 13.26 19.10 21.83
N LYS A 33 13.62 19.61 20.66
CA LYS A 33 12.68 20.19 19.68
C LYS A 33 11.79 19.13 19.04
N ALA A 34 12.31 17.93 18.77
CA ALA A 34 11.51 16.80 18.28
C ALA A 34 10.58 16.23 19.36
N ALA A 35 10.96 16.35 20.64
CA ALA A 35 10.16 15.96 21.80
C ALA A 35 9.21 17.06 22.31
N ALA A 36 9.35 18.30 21.83
CA ALA A 36 8.39 19.35 22.12
C ALA A 36 7.03 18.88 21.60
N PRO A 37 5.95 18.99 22.40
CA PRO A 37 4.64 18.60 21.92
C PRO A 37 4.37 19.41 20.67
N LEU A 38 4.04 18.70 19.58
CA LEU A 38 3.66 19.23 18.28
C LEU A 38 2.31 19.99 18.36
N ALA A 39 2.08 20.76 19.43
CA ALA A 39 0.87 21.56 19.63
C ALA A 39 0.68 22.48 18.41
N GLY A 40 -0.23 22.09 17.52
CA GLY A 40 -0.55 22.79 16.28
C GLY A 40 -0.04 22.15 14.97
N HIS A 41 0.78 21.08 15.00
CA HIS A 41 1.19 20.40 13.76
C HIS A 41 0.02 19.53 13.23
N PRO A 42 -0.37 19.64 11.94
CA PRO A 42 -1.56 18.93 11.44
C PRO A 42 -1.45 17.40 11.49
N LEU A 43 -0.22 16.88 11.56
CA LEU A 43 0.10 15.44 11.55
C LEU A 43 0.54 14.87 12.92
N VAL A 44 0.25 15.55 14.04
CA VAL A 44 0.40 14.90 15.37
C VAL A 44 -0.42 13.62 15.37
N PRO A 45 0.10 12.49 15.92
CA PRO A 45 -0.71 11.29 16.13
C PRO A 45 -2.03 11.62 16.84
N LYS A 46 -3.14 11.21 16.23
CA LYS A 46 -4.50 11.43 16.75
C LYS A 46 -5.05 10.13 17.30
N PRO A 47 -5.82 10.15 18.40
CA PRO A 47 -6.52 8.96 18.86
C PRO A 47 -7.55 8.55 17.80
N SER A 48 -7.61 7.25 17.50
CA SER A 48 -8.61 6.69 16.60
C SER A 48 -9.98 6.60 17.29
N HIS A 49 -11.06 6.66 16.51
CA HIS A 49 -12.43 6.48 17.01
C HIS A 49 -12.67 5.11 17.67
N HIS A 50 -11.91 4.09 17.25
CA HIS A 50 -11.92 2.74 17.80
C HIS A 50 -10.54 2.32 18.25
N HIS A 51 -10.46 1.38 19.20
CA HIS A 51 -9.18 0.80 19.61
C HIS A 51 -8.53 0.04 18.44
N ALA A 52 -7.35 0.48 18.00
CA ALA A 52 -6.61 -0.16 16.92
C ALA A 52 -6.13 -1.57 17.33
N ARG A 53 -6.53 -2.60 16.58
CA ARG A 53 -6.05 -3.98 16.79
C ARG A 53 -4.70 -4.24 16.13
N ALA A 54 -4.39 -3.51 15.05
CA ALA A 54 -3.13 -3.59 14.33
C ALA A 54 -2.32 -2.31 14.53
N LYS A 55 -1.01 -2.44 14.70
CA LYS A 55 -0.08 -1.29 14.84
C LYS A 55 0.46 -0.81 13.49
N ARG A 56 0.53 -1.71 12.50
CA ARG A 56 1.11 -1.49 11.17
C ARG A 56 0.32 -2.29 10.14
N VAL A 57 0.14 -1.72 8.96
CA VAL A 57 -0.56 -2.35 7.84
C VAL A 57 0.39 -2.31 6.64
N ILE A 58 0.54 -3.46 5.97
CA ILE A 58 1.22 -3.55 4.68
C ILE A 58 0.12 -3.79 3.65
N PHE A 59 -0.01 -2.87 2.71
CA PHE A 59 -0.95 -2.98 1.60
C PHE A 59 -0.18 -3.32 0.33
N LEU A 60 -0.55 -4.42 -0.31
CA LEU A 60 0.08 -4.92 -1.52
C LEU A 60 -0.94 -4.87 -2.66
N PHE A 61 -0.75 -3.96 -3.61
CA PHE A 61 -1.53 -3.91 -4.84
C PHE A 61 -0.74 -4.58 -5.98
N MET A 62 -1.27 -5.68 -6.49
CA MET A 62 -0.62 -6.49 -7.53
C MET A 62 -1.11 -6.08 -8.92
N HIS A 63 -0.58 -5.00 -9.47
CA HIS A 63 -0.89 -4.58 -10.84
C HIS A 63 -0.45 -5.64 -11.85
N GLY A 64 -1.37 -6.13 -12.69
CA GLY A 64 -1.10 -7.25 -13.61
C GLY A 64 -0.93 -8.60 -12.91
N GLY A 65 -1.36 -8.72 -11.65
CA GLY A 65 -1.41 -9.98 -10.92
C GLY A 65 -2.45 -10.95 -11.49
N PRO A 66 -2.49 -12.19 -10.96
CA PRO A 66 -3.45 -13.21 -11.39
C PRO A 66 -4.90 -12.75 -11.15
N SER A 67 -5.81 -13.16 -12.02
CA SER A 67 -7.22 -12.79 -11.88
C SER A 67 -7.83 -13.41 -10.61
N GLN A 68 -8.84 -12.78 -10.04
CA GLN A 68 -9.53 -13.31 -8.85
C GLN A 68 -10.07 -14.75 -9.05
N MET A 69 -10.48 -15.07 -10.28
CA MET A 69 -11.03 -16.37 -10.68
C MET A 69 -9.95 -17.47 -10.76
N GLU A 70 -8.67 -17.10 -10.64
CA GLU A 70 -7.52 -18.00 -10.59
C GLU A 70 -6.88 -18.06 -9.19
N THR A 71 -7.38 -17.28 -8.23
CA THR A 71 -6.83 -17.19 -6.86
C THR A 71 -7.76 -17.84 -5.83
N PHE A 72 -8.72 -17.06 -5.29
CA PHE A 72 -9.59 -17.44 -4.15
C PHE A 72 -11.09 -17.27 -4.46
N ASP A 73 -11.46 -16.99 -5.72
CA ASP A 73 -12.85 -16.83 -6.15
C ASP A 73 -13.24 -17.95 -7.14
N TYR A 74 -13.52 -19.13 -6.61
CA TYR A 74 -13.92 -20.28 -7.43
C TYR A 74 -15.27 -20.05 -8.11
N LYS A 75 -15.26 -20.03 -9.46
CA LYS A 75 -16.46 -19.86 -10.30
C LYS A 75 -16.84 -21.17 -11.03
N PRO A 76 -17.55 -22.12 -10.38
CA PRO A 76 -17.88 -23.41 -11.00
C PRO A 76 -18.70 -23.28 -12.29
N ARG A 77 -19.63 -22.31 -12.33
CA ARG A 77 -20.45 -22.05 -13.51
C ARG A 77 -19.62 -21.52 -14.68
N LEU A 78 -18.68 -20.61 -14.43
CA LEU A 78 -17.78 -20.12 -15.46
C LEU A 78 -16.94 -21.25 -16.07
N ASN A 79 -16.44 -22.16 -15.22
CA ASN A 79 -15.68 -23.32 -15.68
C ASN A 79 -16.54 -24.27 -16.52
N ALA A 80 -17.79 -24.52 -16.13
CA ALA A 80 -18.72 -25.34 -16.90
C ALA A 80 -19.17 -24.70 -18.22
N GLU A 81 -19.10 -23.38 -18.32
CA GLU A 81 -19.46 -22.59 -19.50
C GLU A 81 -18.24 -22.15 -20.32
N HIS A 82 -17.04 -22.66 -20.02
CA HIS A 82 -15.82 -22.34 -20.75
C HIS A 82 -16.00 -22.55 -22.26
N GLY A 83 -15.54 -21.58 -23.06
CA GLY A 83 -15.63 -21.60 -24.52
C GLY A 83 -17.01 -21.27 -25.09
N LYS A 84 -18.01 -20.95 -24.25
CA LYS A 84 -19.30 -20.42 -24.72
C LYS A 84 -19.23 -18.91 -24.93
N PRO A 85 -20.06 -18.33 -25.81
CA PRO A 85 -20.20 -16.88 -25.92
C PRO A 85 -20.62 -16.29 -24.56
N ALA A 86 -20.07 -15.12 -24.20
CA ALA A 86 -20.48 -14.41 -23.01
C ALA A 86 -21.99 -14.06 -23.08
N PRO A 87 -22.77 -14.20 -22.01
CA PRO A 87 -24.22 -13.92 -22.06
C PRO A 87 -24.55 -12.42 -22.00
N PHE A 88 -23.53 -11.56 -21.85
CA PHE A 88 -23.64 -10.11 -21.71
C PHE A 88 -22.91 -9.37 -22.84
N LEU A 89 -22.91 -9.94 -24.04
CA LEU A 89 -22.40 -9.29 -25.25
C LEU A 89 -23.15 -7.97 -25.46
N ARG A 90 -22.40 -6.89 -25.66
CA ARG A 90 -22.93 -5.62 -26.14
C ARG A 90 -22.81 -5.60 -27.66
N GLU A 91 -23.63 -4.77 -28.31
CA GLU A 91 -23.45 -4.49 -29.72
C GLU A 91 -22.04 -3.94 -29.95
N GLU A 92 -21.36 -4.49 -30.95
CA GLU A 92 -20.04 -4.05 -31.34
C GLU A 92 -20.13 -2.61 -31.86
N ASN A 93 -19.26 -1.73 -31.37
CA ASN A 93 -19.15 -0.35 -31.85
C ASN A 93 -17.67 -0.01 -32.11
N GLU A 94 -17.44 1.08 -32.85
CA GLU A 94 -16.09 1.50 -33.24
C GLU A 94 -15.17 1.81 -32.04
N GLU A 95 -15.76 2.15 -30.89
CA GLU A 95 -15.03 2.46 -29.65
C GLU A 95 -14.60 1.20 -28.87
N GLN A 96 -15.28 0.06 -29.06
CA GLN A 96 -15.06 -1.20 -28.35
C GLN A 96 -15.06 -2.39 -29.33
N PRO A 97 -14.10 -2.43 -30.27
CA PRO A 97 -14.00 -3.53 -31.23
C PRO A 97 -13.83 -4.88 -30.51
N GLY A 98 -14.59 -5.90 -30.91
CA GLY A 98 -14.55 -7.24 -30.33
C GLY A 98 -15.45 -7.48 -29.11
N ILE A 99 -16.16 -6.48 -28.57
CA ILE A 99 -17.08 -6.67 -27.43
C ILE A 99 -18.27 -7.60 -27.77
N GLY A 100 -18.67 -7.64 -29.05
CA GLY A 100 -19.67 -8.56 -29.58
C GLY A 100 -19.16 -9.99 -29.78
N ARG A 101 -17.87 -10.27 -29.50
CA ARG A 101 -17.22 -11.57 -29.71
C ARG A 101 -16.40 -12.02 -28.49
N MET A 102 -16.92 -11.80 -27.28
CA MET A 102 -16.29 -12.27 -26.05
C MET A 102 -16.71 -13.70 -25.72
N TRP A 103 -15.72 -14.50 -25.33
CA TRP A 103 -15.89 -15.88 -24.90
C TRP A 103 -15.69 -16.00 -23.39
N LEU A 104 -16.43 -16.90 -22.76
CA LEU A 104 -16.22 -17.24 -21.36
C LEU A 104 -14.94 -18.07 -21.21
N PHE A 105 -14.01 -17.58 -20.40
CA PHE A 105 -12.78 -18.29 -20.06
C PHE A 105 -12.85 -18.80 -18.62
N GLY A 106 -13.19 -20.08 -18.47
CA GLY A 106 -12.99 -20.82 -17.23
C GLY A 106 -11.52 -20.86 -16.81
N SER A 107 -11.28 -20.92 -15.49
CA SER A 107 -9.93 -21.03 -14.94
C SER A 107 -9.30 -22.37 -15.34
N PRO A 108 -8.05 -22.40 -15.82
CA PRO A 108 -7.35 -23.64 -16.15
C PRO A 108 -6.82 -24.38 -14.92
N TRP A 109 -6.87 -23.74 -13.75
CA TRP A 109 -6.29 -24.24 -12.51
C TRP A 109 -7.29 -25.03 -11.68
N LYS A 110 -6.80 -26.01 -10.93
CA LYS A 110 -7.61 -26.79 -9.98
C LYS A 110 -7.82 -25.99 -8.69
N PHE A 111 -8.99 -26.21 -8.09
CA PHE A 111 -9.37 -25.64 -6.81
C PHE A 111 -9.72 -26.75 -5.83
N ALA A 112 -9.32 -26.58 -4.58
CA ALA A 112 -9.70 -27.44 -3.47
C ALA A 112 -10.12 -26.58 -2.27
N ARG A 113 -10.96 -27.15 -1.38
CA ARG A 113 -11.30 -26.50 -0.11
C ARG A 113 -10.20 -26.76 0.89
N HIS A 114 -9.78 -25.72 1.60
CA HIS A 114 -8.73 -25.79 2.62
C HIS A 114 -9.20 -25.22 3.95
N GLY A 115 -8.53 -25.63 5.03
CA GLY A 115 -8.80 -25.16 6.38
C GLY A 115 -10.17 -25.57 6.93
N ALA A 116 -10.45 -25.14 8.16
CA ALA A 116 -11.77 -25.23 8.78
C ALA A 116 -12.78 -24.27 8.12
N SER A 117 -12.30 -23.17 7.55
CA SER A 117 -13.08 -22.21 6.77
C SER A 117 -13.67 -22.80 5.48
N GLY A 118 -13.05 -23.84 4.93
CA GLY A 118 -13.50 -24.50 3.71
C GLY A 118 -13.43 -23.61 2.46
N ILE A 119 -12.61 -22.57 2.49
CA ILE A 119 -12.40 -21.64 1.38
C ILE A 119 -11.76 -22.39 0.21
N TYR A 120 -12.27 -22.15 -1.01
CA TYR A 120 -11.64 -22.67 -2.22
C TYR A 120 -10.35 -21.91 -2.52
N VAL A 121 -9.24 -22.63 -2.66
CA VAL A 121 -7.93 -22.09 -3.02
C VAL A 121 -7.43 -22.78 -4.28
N SER A 122 -6.91 -21.97 -5.21
CA SER A 122 -6.24 -22.46 -6.42
C SER A 122 -4.95 -23.19 -6.11
N GLU A 123 -4.62 -24.21 -6.90
CA GLU A 123 -3.37 -24.98 -6.79
C GLU A 123 -2.10 -24.13 -6.96
N LEU A 124 -2.24 -22.89 -7.47
CA LEU A 124 -1.16 -21.91 -7.55
C LEU A 124 -0.66 -21.41 -6.20
N PHE A 125 -1.45 -21.51 -5.12
CA PHE A 125 -1.12 -20.94 -3.81
C PHE A 125 -1.07 -21.99 -2.70
N PRO A 126 -0.24 -23.05 -2.84
CA PRO A 126 -0.22 -24.16 -1.89
C PRO A 126 0.23 -23.73 -0.49
N GLU A 127 1.10 -22.72 -0.38
CA GLU A 127 1.58 -22.22 0.91
C GLU A 127 0.54 -21.34 1.61
N ILE A 128 -0.25 -20.56 0.86
CA ILE A 128 -1.35 -19.78 1.43
C ILE A 128 -2.48 -20.71 1.85
N ALA A 129 -2.74 -21.77 1.09
CA ALA A 129 -3.75 -22.78 1.42
C ALA A 129 -3.53 -23.42 2.80
N LYS A 130 -2.26 -23.59 3.22
CA LYS A 130 -1.91 -24.09 4.56
C LYS A 130 -2.27 -23.13 5.70
N GLN A 131 -2.45 -21.85 5.40
CA GLN A 131 -2.70 -20.77 6.37
C GLN A 131 -4.07 -20.09 6.13
N ILE A 132 -4.95 -20.70 5.34
CA ILE A 132 -6.17 -20.03 4.85
C ILE A 132 -7.14 -19.62 5.97
N ASP A 133 -7.10 -20.30 7.11
CA ASP A 133 -7.94 -19.96 8.27
C ASP A 133 -7.50 -18.67 8.99
N ASP A 134 -6.25 -18.23 8.77
CA ASP A 134 -5.73 -16.94 9.25
C ASP A 134 -5.89 -15.83 8.19
N VAL A 135 -6.44 -16.15 7.02
CA VAL A 135 -6.62 -15.24 5.89
C VAL A 135 -8.09 -14.88 5.74
N CYS A 136 -8.38 -13.57 5.68
CA CYS A 136 -9.69 -13.09 5.30
C CYS A 136 -9.75 -12.90 3.78
N VAL A 137 -10.61 -13.67 3.10
CA VAL A 137 -10.90 -13.52 1.67
C VAL A 137 -12.19 -12.71 1.51
N LEU A 138 -12.10 -11.56 0.82
CA LEU A 138 -13.24 -10.68 0.54
C LEU A 138 -13.63 -10.73 -0.94
N ASN A 139 -14.52 -11.67 -1.29
CA ASN A 139 -15.10 -11.78 -2.65
C ASN A 139 -16.37 -10.93 -2.81
N GLY A 140 -16.29 -9.66 -2.40
CA GLY A 140 -17.43 -8.74 -2.36
C GLY A 140 -17.18 -7.38 -3.01
N MET A 141 -16.03 -7.18 -3.64
CA MET A 141 -15.71 -5.90 -4.28
C MET A 141 -16.42 -5.79 -5.64
N HIS A 142 -16.92 -4.59 -5.93
CA HIS A 142 -17.57 -4.26 -7.18
C HIS A 142 -17.06 -2.90 -7.67
N THR A 143 -16.86 -2.79 -8.98
CA THR A 143 -16.54 -1.54 -9.67
C THR A 143 -17.48 -1.36 -10.84
N ASP A 144 -17.76 -0.12 -11.17
CA ASP A 144 -18.65 0.33 -12.23
C ASP A 144 -17.92 0.73 -13.52
N ASN A 145 -16.59 0.60 -13.54
CA ASN A 145 -15.74 0.87 -14.69
C ASN A 145 -15.12 -0.44 -15.25
N LEU A 146 -14.81 -0.43 -16.55
CA LEU A 146 -14.28 -1.59 -17.28
C LEU A 146 -12.78 -1.47 -17.61
N ALA A 147 -12.17 -0.32 -17.34
CA ALA A 147 -10.83 0.00 -17.81
C ALA A 147 -9.81 -0.13 -16.67
N HIS A 148 -8.67 -0.77 -16.95
CA HIS A 148 -7.66 -1.07 -15.95
C HIS A 148 -7.19 0.17 -15.18
N ALA A 149 -6.85 1.25 -15.87
CA ALA A 149 -6.34 2.46 -15.23
C ALA A 149 -7.36 3.18 -14.33
N PRO A 150 -8.58 3.48 -14.80
CA PRO A 150 -9.65 4.03 -13.94
C PRO A 150 -9.96 3.14 -12.73
N ALA A 151 -9.95 1.80 -12.87
CA ALA A 151 -10.15 0.89 -11.75
C ALA A 151 -9.02 0.97 -10.71
N CYS A 152 -7.76 1.07 -11.16
CA CYS A 152 -6.62 1.26 -10.27
C CYS A 152 -6.75 2.57 -9.48
N LEU A 153 -7.14 3.66 -10.15
CA LEU A 153 -7.38 4.95 -9.51
C LEU A 153 -8.54 4.88 -8.49
N GLN A 154 -9.64 4.24 -8.87
CA GLN A 154 -10.83 4.08 -8.01
C GLN A 154 -10.53 3.25 -6.76
N LEU A 155 -9.71 2.21 -6.85
CA LEU A 155 -9.27 1.44 -5.69
C LEU A 155 -8.50 2.32 -4.69
N HIS A 156 -7.62 3.20 -5.19
CA HIS A 156 -6.75 4.00 -4.34
C HIS A 156 -7.39 5.30 -3.85
N THR A 157 -8.37 5.85 -4.56
CA THR A 157 -8.92 7.19 -4.29
C THR A 157 -10.44 7.24 -4.16
N GLY A 158 -11.14 6.16 -4.53
CA GLY A 158 -12.61 6.10 -4.56
C GLY A 158 -13.25 6.75 -5.80
N THR A 159 -12.48 7.27 -6.75
CA THR A 159 -12.98 7.95 -7.96
C THR A 159 -12.21 7.50 -9.21
N THR A 160 -12.83 7.59 -10.38
CA THR A 160 -12.25 7.20 -11.67
C THR A 160 -11.65 8.36 -12.46
N ASN A 161 -12.01 9.61 -12.14
CA ASN A 161 -11.78 10.76 -13.04
C ASN A 161 -11.05 11.95 -12.40
N PHE A 162 -11.08 12.09 -11.08
CA PHE A 162 -10.51 13.25 -10.40
C PHE A 162 -9.35 12.83 -9.50
N VAL A 163 -8.33 13.69 -9.41
CA VAL A 163 -7.24 13.51 -8.45
C VAL A 163 -7.82 13.75 -7.05
N TRP A 164 -8.00 12.67 -6.30
CA TRP A 164 -8.43 12.69 -4.91
C TRP A 164 -7.29 12.17 -4.03
N PRO A 165 -7.24 12.55 -2.75
CA PRO A 165 -6.24 11.99 -1.84
C PRO A 165 -6.34 10.47 -1.81
N SER A 166 -5.21 9.77 -1.89
CA SER A 166 -5.18 8.32 -1.73
C SER A 166 -5.72 7.89 -0.37
N MET A 167 -6.11 6.61 -0.26
CA MET A 167 -6.39 5.95 1.02
C MET A 167 -5.24 6.17 2.02
N GLY A 168 -3.99 6.17 1.56
CA GLY A 168 -2.81 6.45 2.38
C GLY A 168 -2.78 7.89 2.90
N ALA A 169 -3.04 8.87 2.04
CA ALA A 169 -3.13 10.28 2.43
C ALA A 169 -4.26 10.52 3.44
N TRP A 170 -5.44 9.91 3.24
CA TRP A 170 -6.55 9.96 4.19
C TRP A 170 -6.21 9.34 5.53
N ALA A 171 -5.51 8.20 5.54
CA ALA A 171 -5.06 7.57 6.78
C ALA A 171 -4.09 8.48 7.56
N VAL A 172 -3.11 9.07 6.88
CA VAL A 172 -2.14 10.01 7.50
C VAL A 172 -2.83 11.28 7.98
N TYR A 173 -3.78 11.82 7.22
CA TYR A 173 -4.56 12.99 7.63
C TYR A 173 -5.38 12.71 8.90
N GLY A 174 -6.08 11.57 8.94
CA GLY A 174 -6.97 11.19 10.02
C GLY A 174 -6.25 10.73 11.30
N LEU A 175 -5.12 10.03 11.16
CA LEU A 175 -4.40 9.42 12.29
C LEU A 175 -3.09 10.12 12.65
N GLY A 176 -2.58 11.00 11.78
CA GLY A 176 -1.25 11.60 11.92
C GLY A 176 -0.13 10.61 11.59
N THR A 177 1.11 11.00 11.90
CA THR A 177 2.30 10.14 11.74
C THR A 177 3.10 10.09 13.04
N THR A 178 3.53 8.89 13.43
CA THR A 178 4.49 8.71 14.53
C THR A 178 5.93 8.95 14.07
N ASN A 179 6.17 9.05 12.76
CA ASN A 179 7.49 9.27 12.17
C ASN A 179 7.58 10.72 11.66
N GLN A 180 8.54 11.47 12.20
CA GLN A 180 8.81 12.87 11.83
C GLN A 180 9.97 13.00 10.83
N ASN A 181 10.68 11.91 10.56
CA ASN A 181 11.87 11.90 9.70
C ASN A 181 11.60 11.34 8.31
N LEU A 182 10.44 10.70 8.08
CA LEU A 182 10.00 10.17 6.79
C LEU A 182 8.52 10.54 6.54
N PRO A 183 8.11 10.62 5.27
CA PRO A 183 6.69 10.77 4.92
C PRO A 183 5.83 9.69 5.59
N GLY A 184 4.65 10.08 6.08
CA GLY A 184 3.71 9.15 6.73
C GLY A 184 3.14 8.08 5.79
N TYR A 185 3.26 8.30 4.48
CA TYR A 185 2.85 7.40 3.42
C TYR A 185 3.89 7.47 2.29
N VAL A 186 4.31 6.32 1.78
CA VAL A 186 5.28 6.21 0.69
C VAL A 186 4.82 5.12 -0.26
N THR A 187 4.81 5.43 -1.55
CA THR A 187 4.63 4.45 -2.63
C THR A 187 5.99 4.11 -3.22
N VAL A 188 6.38 2.83 -3.21
CA VAL A 188 7.67 2.36 -3.73
C VAL A 188 7.42 1.54 -5.00
N SER A 189 8.27 1.75 -6.01
CA SER A 189 8.26 1.12 -7.34
C SER A 189 7.30 1.75 -8.36
N HIS A 190 7.84 2.16 -9.52
CA HIS A 190 7.04 2.52 -10.69
C HIS A 190 7.73 2.08 -11.97
N VAL A 191 6.96 1.48 -12.89
CA VAL A 191 7.30 1.44 -14.32
C VAL A 191 6.60 2.64 -14.95
N MET A 192 7.37 3.53 -15.58
CA MET A 192 6.91 4.78 -16.23
C MET A 192 6.02 4.57 -17.48
N GLY A 193 5.28 3.46 -17.59
CA GLY A 193 4.62 3.10 -18.85
C GLY A 193 3.39 2.18 -18.75
N GLY A 194 2.74 2.08 -17.59
CA GLY A 194 1.45 1.38 -17.46
C GLY A 194 0.27 2.29 -17.80
N ASP A 195 -0.86 1.66 -18.15
CA ASP A 195 -2.16 2.10 -18.72
C ASP A 195 -2.80 3.41 -18.19
N GLY A 196 -2.16 4.11 -17.26
CA GLY A 196 -2.65 5.33 -16.61
C GLY A 196 -3.09 5.11 -15.16
N GLY A 197 -2.95 3.91 -14.58
CA GLY A 197 -3.37 3.60 -13.21
C GLY A 197 -2.27 3.76 -12.16
N SER A 198 -1.23 4.55 -12.44
CA SER A 198 0.01 4.56 -11.66
C SER A 198 -0.10 5.37 -10.36
N PRO A 199 0.73 5.07 -9.33
CA PRO A 199 0.77 5.82 -8.07
C PRO A 199 0.99 7.33 -8.20
N GLN A 200 1.49 7.80 -9.33
CA GLN A 200 1.62 9.22 -9.65
C GLN A 200 0.27 9.96 -9.62
N GLN A 201 -0.84 9.26 -9.88
CA GLN A 201 -2.18 9.86 -9.91
C GLN A 201 -2.85 9.97 -8.54
N PHE A 202 -2.30 9.33 -7.52
CA PHE A 202 -2.89 9.29 -6.17
C PHE A 202 -1.91 9.69 -5.05
N GLY A 203 -0.77 10.24 -5.46
CA GLY A 203 0.10 11.08 -4.63
C GLY A 203 1.16 10.31 -3.83
N SER A 204 2.30 10.96 -3.70
CA SER A 204 3.27 10.84 -2.61
C SER A 204 3.38 12.19 -1.92
#